data_AF-A0A355H1T9-F1
#
_entry.id   AF-A0A355H1T9-F1
#
_cell.length_a   1.000
_cell.length_b   1.000
_cell.length_c   1.000
_cell.angle_alpha   90.00
_cell.angle_beta   90.00
_cell.angle_gamma   90.00
#
_symmetry.space_group_name_H-M   'P 1'
#
loop_
_entity.id
_entity.type
_entity.pdbx_description
1 polymer ?
#
loop_
_entity_poly.entity_id
_entity_poly.type
_entity_poly.pdbx_seq_one_letter_code
_entity_poly.pdbx_strand_id
1 'polypeptide(L)' 'YEVKKDFKESLKYFEQAQKAYHTGFEMMGLRNVARAYEALNDKEKALEYYKKALEKTTEPAASIFIKRKISSLS' A
#
# COMPACT_ATOMS: atom_id res chain seq x y z
N TYR A 1 -0.94 19.83 7.18
CA TYR A 1 0.54 19.80 7.09
C TYR A 1 1.15 18.54 7.70
N GLU A 2 0.52 17.91 8.70
CA GLU A 2 1.01 16.67 9.33
C GLU A 2 0.96 15.45 8.40
N VAL A 3 -0.14 15.30 7.67
CA VAL A 3 -0.41 14.14 6.81
C VAL A 3 0.71 13.92 5.75
N LYS A 4 1.23 15.00 5.13
CA LYS A 4 2.35 14.91 4.16
C LYS A 4 3.69 14.52 4.78
N LYS A 5 3.92 14.85 6.06
CA LYS A 5 5.14 14.48 6.78
C LYS A 5 5.13 13.00 7.14
N ASP A 6 3.98 12.50 7.61
CA ASP A 6 3.79 11.09 7.95
C ASP A 6 3.94 10.16 6.74
N PHE A 7 3.59 10.60 5.53
CA PHE A 7 3.74 9.75 4.34
C PHE A 7 5.18 9.49 3.93
N LYS A 8 6.06 10.48 4.03
CA LYS A 8 7.49 10.27 3.74
C LYS A 8 8.10 9.31 4.77
N GLU A 9 7.71 9.44 6.03
CA GLU A 9 8.17 8.53 7.07
C GLU A 9 7.60 7.12 6.85
N SER A 10 6.31 6.99 6.47
CA SER A 10 5.69 5.70 6.14
C SER A 10 6.37 5.01 4.95
N LEU A 11 6.78 5.76 3.93
CA LEU A 11 7.54 5.22 2.79
C LEU A 11 8.93 4.74 3.22
N LYS A 12 9.62 5.52 4.05
CA LYS A 12 10.93 5.17 4.59
C LYS A 12 10.88 3.93 5.48
N TYR A 13 9.89 3.83 6.36
CA TYR A 13 9.65 2.63 7.17
C TYR A 13 9.31 1.42 6.29
N PHE A 14 8.56 1.62 5.20
CA PHE A 14 8.29 0.56 4.24
C PHE A 14 9.58 0.06 3.56
N GLU A 15 10.44 0.95 3.07
CA GLU A 15 11.72 0.57 2.45
C GLU A 15 12.64 -0.17 3.44
N GLN A 16 12.66 0.27 4.70
CA GLN A 16 13.42 -0.41 5.75
C GLN A 16 12.84 -1.78 6.09
N ALA A 17 11.52 -1.87 6.24
CA ALA A 17 10.83 -3.13 6.52
C ALA A 17 11.00 -4.12 5.36
N GLN A 18 10.97 -3.67 4.11
CA GLN A 18 11.18 -4.52 2.94
C GLN A 18 12.61 -5.06 2.87
N LYS A 19 13.60 -4.31 3.34
CA LYS A 19 14.99 -4.80 3.48
C LYS A 19 15.16 -5.78 4.63
N ALA A 20 14.34 -5.68 5.68
CA ALA A 20 14.47 -6.49 6.89
C ALA A 20 13.58 -7.76 6.90
N TYR A 21 12.42 -7.72 6.26
CA TYR A 21 11.40 -8.77 6.30
C TYR A 21 11.22 -9.38 4.91
N HIS A 22 11.77 -10.58 4.73
CA HIS A 22 11.51 -11.39 3.55
C HIS A 22 10.15 -12.11 3.68
N THR A 23 9.36 -12.01 2.62
CA THR A 23 8.26 -12.90 2.19
C THR A 23 6.89 -12.89 2.92
N GLY A 24 6.72 -12.27 4.10
CA GLY A 24 5.42 -12.31 4.82
C GLY A 24 4.58 -11.03 4.79
N PHE A 25 5.24 -9.87 4.84
CA PHE A 25 4.58 -8.59 5.15
C PHE A 25 4.56 -7.59 3.98
N GLU A 26 5.07 -7.98 2.81
CA GLU A 26 5.15 -7.13 1.62
C GLU A 26 3.78 -6.56 1.23
N MET A 27 2.73 -7.39 1.24
CA MET A 27 1.36 -6.96 0.93
C MET A 27 0.88 -5.84 1.86
N MET A 28 1.08 -5.98 3.17
CA MET A 28 0.61 -5.00 4.15
C MET A 28 1.32 -3.66 3.97
N GLY A 29 2.62 -3.69 3.69
CA GLY A 29 3.39 -2.50 3.38
C GLY A 29 2.90 -1.81 2.11
N LEU A 30 2.75 -2.55 1.01
CA LEU A 30 2.26 -2.02 -0.26
C LEU A 30 0.86 -1.43 -0.13
N ARG A 31 -0.03 -2.08 0.65
CA ARG A 31 -1.36 -1.58 0.98
C ARG A 31 -1.31 -0.24 1.74
N ASN A 32 -0.41 -0.10 2.71
CA ASN A 32 -0.27 1.14 3.47
C ASN A 32 0.26 2.28 2.59
N VAL A 33 1.19 1.99 1.69
CA VAL A 33 1.65 2.96 0.68
C VAL A 33 0.50 3.39 -0.24
N ALA A 34 -0.34 2.45 -0.68
CA ALA A 34 -1.51 2.78 -1.49
C ALA A 34 -2.48 3.74 -0.76
N ARG A 35 -2.75 3.48 0.53
CA ARG A 35 -3.57 4.38 1.37
C ARG A 35 -2.93 5.75 1.56
N ALA A 36 -1.60 5.82 1.64
CA ALA A 36 -0.88 7.09 1.72
C ALA A 36 -1.12 7.93 0.46
N TYR A 37 -1.04 7.30 -0.71
CA TYR A 37 -1.34 7.99 -1.97
C TYR A 37 -2.82 8.37 -2.12
N GLU A 38 -3.77 7.56 -1.63
CA GLU A 38 -5.19 7.96 -1.54
C GLU A 38 -5.35 9.26 -0.76
N ALA A 39 -4.69 9.37 0.40
CA ALA A 39 -4.78 10.55 1.25
C ALA A 39 -3.97 11.76 0.73
N LEU A 40 -3.03 11.52 -0.20
CA LEU A 40 -2.40 12.56 -1.02
C LEU A 40 -3.25 12.99 -2.23
N ASN A 41 -4.41 12.36 -2.44
CA ASN A 41 -5.26 12.53 -3.61
C ASN A 41 -4.60 12.11 -4.94
N ASP A 42 -3.54 11.29 -4.86
CA ASP A 42 -2.82 10.71 -5.99
C ASP A 42 -3.39 9.31 -6.28
N LYS A 43 -4.52 9.30 -7.00
CA LYS A 43 -5.26 8.06 -7.28
C LYS A 43 -4.48 7.10 -8.18
N GLU A 44 -3.69 7.62 -9.11
CA GLU A 44 -2.90 6.80 -10.04
C GLU A 44 -1.88 5.96 -9.28
N LYS A 45 -1.10 6.58 -8.38
CA LYS A 45 -0.15 5.84 -7.55
C LYS A 45 -0.86 4.94 -6.56
N ALA A 46 -1.96 5.38 -5.94
CA ALA A 46 -2.74 4.54 -5.04
C ALA A 46 -3.16 3.22 -5.73
N LEU A 47 -3.67 3.33 -6.96
CA LEU A 47 -4.08 2.18 -7.77
C LEU A 47 -2.89 1.25 -8.08
N GLU A 48 -1.74 1.80 -8.45
CA GLU A 48 -0.52 1.02 -8.74
C GLU A 48 -0.08 0.20 -7.51
N TYR A 49 -0.03 0.82 -6.33
CA TYR A 49 0.41 0.15 -5.11
C TYR A 49 -0.61 -0.86 -4.59
N TYR A 50 -1.92 -0.63 -4.78
CA TYR A 50 -2.93 -1.64 -4.49
C TYR A 50 -2.80 -2.86 -5.39
N LYS A 51 -2.49 -2.68 -6.69
CA LYS A 51 -2.24 -3.81 -7.61
C LYS A 51 -1.01 -4.62 -7.16
N LYS A 52 0.10 -3.96 -6.84
CA LYS A 52 1.30 -4.61 -6.30
C LYS A 52 0.99 -5.38 -5.01
N ALA A 53 0.20 -4.79 -4.10
CA ALA A 53 -0.23 -5.46 -2.88
C ALA A 53 -1.06 -6.72 -3.17
N LEU A 54 -1.91 -6.68 -4.20
CA LEU A 54 -2.71 -7.83 -4.62
C LEU A 54 -1.84 -8.97 -5.16
N GLU A 55 -0.79 -8.68 -5.92
CA GLU A 55 0.13 -9.71 -6.43
C GLU A 55 0.90 -10.41 -5.30
N LYS A 56 1.11 -9.71 -4.19
CA LYS A 56 1.80 -10.21 -3.00
C LYS A 56 0.87 -10.82 -1.96
N THR A 57 -0.46 -10.79 -2.17
CA THR A 57 -1.41 -11.36 -1.22
C THR A 57 -1.54 -12.87 -1.44
N THR A 58 -1.35 -13.65 -0.38
CA THR A 58 -1.67 -15.08 -0.36
C THR A 58 -3.01 -15.35 0.33
N GLU A 59 -3.48 -14.39 1.12
CA GLU A 59 -4.68 -14.51 1.94
C GLU A 59 -5.95 -14.02 1.22
N PRO A 60 -7.04 -14.82 1.17
CA PRO A 60 -8.29 -14.45 0.51
C PRO A 60 -8.93 -13.18 1.07
N ALA A 61 -8.92 -13.01 2.40
CA ALA A 61 -9.54 -11.87 3.07
C ALA A 61 -8.89 -10.53 2.68
N ALA A 62 -7.56 -10.49 2.61
CA ALA A 62 -6.82 -9.31 2.18
C ALA A 62 -7.07 -8.99 0.70
N SER A 63 -7.18 -10.02 -0.15
CA SER A 63 -7.47 -9.85 -1.59
C SER A 63 -8.81 -9.15 -1.83
N ILE A 64 -9.86 -9.47 -1.05
CA ILE A 64 -11.19 -8.87 -1.18
C ILE A 64 -11.14 -7.38 -0.86
N PHE A 65 -10.45 -7.02 0.23
CA PHE A 65 -10.27 -5.61 0.61
C PHE A 65 -9.54 -4.84 -0.49
N ILE A 66 -8.43 -5.39 -0.98
CA ILE A 66 -7.59 -4.72 -2.00
C ILE A 66 -8.36 -4.57 -3.31
N LYS A 67 -9.09 -5.59 -3.76
CA LYS A 67 -9.92 -5.51 -4.98
C LYS A 67 -11.01 -4.44 -4.86
N ARG A 68 -11.69 -4.33 -3.71
CA ARG A 68 -12.67 -3.25 -3.47
C ARG A 68 -12.04 -1.86 -3.58
N LYS A 69 -10.82 -1.71 -3.04
CA LYS A 69 -10.07 -0.46 -3.14
C LYS A 69 -9.68 -0.13 -4.58
N ILE A 70 -9.18 -1.10 -5.34
CA ILE A 70 -8.87 -0.97 -6.76
C ILE A 70 -10.10 -0.48 -7.53
N SER A 71 -11.27 -1.10 -7.34
CA SER A 71 -12.52 -0.70 -8.00
C SER A 71 -13.02 0.69 -7.60
N SER A 72 -12.74 1.15 -6.39
CA SER A 72 -13.11 2.51 -5.96
C SER A 72 -12.20 3.61 -6.53
N LEU A 73 -11.01 3.22 -7.02
CA LEU A 73 -9.98 4.13 -7.53
C LEU A 73 -9.84 4.09 -9.05
N SER A 74 -10.43 3.09 -9.73
CA SER A 74 -10.52 2.96 -11.18
C SER A 74 -11.64 3.80 -11.78
#